data_AF-A0A1T0B190-F1
#
_entry.id   AF-A0A1T0B190-F1
#
_cell.length_a   1.000
_cell.length_b   1.000
_cell.length_c   1.000
_cell.angle_alpha   90.00
_cell.angle_beta   90.00
_cell.angle_gamma   90.00
#
_symmetry.space_group_name_H-M   'P 1'
#
loop_
_entity.id
_entity.type
_entity.pdbx_description
1 polymer ?
#
loop_
_entity_poly.entity_id
_entity_poly.type
_entity_poly.pdbx_seq_one_letter_code
_entity_poly.pdbx_strand_id
1 'polypeptide(L)'
;MQKELLSAYIDGEQVNAEFTETLCQNEELQATWNNFHVIRSVMREESAVLLDADFTAKMEALIAAEELPPVAITQSQPLPQEVEDSPFMQKLKVMFMPLAQISVAASVCLVAVLGTQSVMVAKNSDQNLVQPQVLQTLPLNSEVQEVSYNAPVNDVITSEQMEKRSRKINAMLQDYEGQRRIHADSLLSADK
;
A
#
# COMPACT_ATOMS: atom_id res chain seq x y z
N MET A 1 -15.37 15.30 -42.65
CA MET A 1 -15.07 14.41 -41.50
C MET A 1 -13.59 14.31 -41.20
N GLN A 2 -12.69 13.98 -42.15
CA GLN A 2 -11.26 13.80 -41.81
C GLN A 2 -10.57 15.05 -41.21
N LYS A 3 -10.92 16.26 -41.66
CA LYS A 3 -10.39 17.52 -41.09
C LYS A 3 -10.88 17.81 -39.66
N GLU A 4 -12.07 17.31 -39.32
CA GLU A 4 -12.63 17.42 -37.96
C GLU A 4 -11.92 16.46 -37.01
N LEU A 5 -11.68 15.22 -37.45
CA LEU A 5 -10.84 14.26 -36.73
C LEU A 5 -9.42 14.80 -36.52
N LEU A 6 -8.84 15.44 -37.54
CA LEU A 6 -7.54 16.10 -37.44
C LEU A 6 -7.53 17.22 -36.39
N SER A 7 -8.58 18.04 -36.34
CA SER A 7 -8.72 19.09 -35.31
C SER A 7 -8.76 18.48 -33.90
N ALA A 8 -9.62 17.47 -33.68
CA ALA A 8 -9.71 16.77 -32.40
C ALA A 8 -8.39 16.10 -32.01
N TYR A 9 -7.64 15.59 -33.00
CA TYR A 9 -6.31 15.02 -32.81
C TYR A 9 -5.27 16.07 -32.40
N ILE A 10 -5.26 17.26 -33.03
CA ILE A 10 -4.42 18.41 -32.66
C ILE A 10 -4.72 18.93 -31.25
N ASP A 11 -5.97 18.82 -30.81
CA ASP A 11 -6.43 19.21 -29.48
C ASP A 11 -6.19 18.12 -28.42
N GLY A 12 -5.75 16.93 -28.84
CA GLY A 12 -5.46 15.81 -27.95
C GLY A 12 -6.69 15.03 -27.47
N GLU A 13 -7.87 15.29 -28.05
CA GLU A 13 -9.13 14.66 -27.64
C GLU A 13 -9.31 13.24 -28.23
N GLN A 14 -8.74 12.95 -29.40
CA GLN A 14 -8.94 11.69 -30.13
C GLN A 14 -7.63 11.10 -30.68
N VAL A 15 -6.68 10.79 -29.77
CA VAL A 15 -5.36 10.24 -30.12
C VAL A 15 -5.48 8.74 -30.43
N ASN A 16 -5.46 8.38 -31.71
CA ASN A 16 -5.45 7.00 -32.20
C ASN A 16 -4.22 6.76 -33.10
N ALA A 17 -3.47 5.68 -32.85
CA ALA A 17 -2.30 5.29 -33.63
C ALA A 17 -2.61 5.03 -35.11
N GLU A 18 -3.79 4.49 -35.43
CA GLU A 18 -4.22 4.24 -36.81
C GLU A 18 -4.42 5.55 -37.59
N PHE A 19 -4.95 6.57 -36.91
CA PHE A 19 -5.10 7.90 -37.50
C PHE A 19 -3.75 8.58 -37.70
N THR A 20 -2.80 8.40 -36.77
CA THR A 20 -1.42 8.89 -36.92
C THR A 20 -0.77 8.32 -38.17
N GLU A 21 -0.90 7.02 -38.43
CA GLU A 21 -0.38 6.39 -39.66
C GLU A 21 -1.04 6.99 -40.92
N THR A 22 -2.36 7.15 -40.89
CA THR A 22 -3.11 7.78 -42.00
C THR A 22 -2.65 9.22 -42.25
N LEU A 23 -2.41 10.00 -41.19
CA LEU A 23 -1.89 11.36 -41.26
C LEU A 23 -0.48 11.39 -41.89
N CYS A 24 0.41 10.46 -41.50
CA CYS A 24 1.76 10.35 -42.06
C CYS A 24 1.80 9.94 -43.53
N GLN A 25 0.76 9.29 -44.06
CA GLN A 25 0.71 8.85 -45.46
C GLN A 25 -0.03 9.83 -46.38
N ASN A 26 -0.80 10.78 -45.84
CA ASN A 26 -1.66 11.66 -46.62
C ASN A 26 -1.16 13.12 -46.65
N GLU A 27 -0.73 13.57 -47.83
CA GLU A 27 -0.19 14.91 -48.06
C GLU A 27 -1.21 16.04 -47.80
N GLU A 28 -2.51 15.85 -48.14
CA GLU A 28 -3.53 16.87 -47.89
C GLU A 28 -3.77 17.07 -46.38
N LEU A 29 -3.73 15.97 -45.61
CA LEU A 29 -3.87 16.04 -44.16
C LEU A 29 -2.65 16.67 -43.50
N GLN A 30 -1.44 16.39 -43.99
CA GLN A 30 -0.20 17.05 -43.53
C GLN A 30 -0.22 18.55 -43.81
N ALA A 31 -0.68 18.96 -45.00
CA ALA A 31 -0.84 20.37 -45.33
C ALA A 31 -1.87 21.05 -44.41
N THR A 32 -2.99 20.37 -44.13
CA THR A 32 -4.02 20.88 -43.20
C THR A 32 -3.48 20.97 -41.77
N TRP A 33 -2.71 19.98 -41.31
CA TRP A 33 -2.04 19.96 -40.01
C TRP A 33 -1.09 21.14 -39.85
N ASN A 34 -0.23 21.39 -40.85
CA ASN A 34 0.67 22.53 -40.87
C ASN A 34 -0.11 23.85 -40.75
N ASN A 35 -1.14 24.04 -41.57
CA ASN A 35 -1.98 25.25 -41.55
C ASN A 35 -2.61 25.49 -40.16
N PHE A 36 -3.14 24.46 -39.53
CA PHE A 36 -3.73 24.57 -38.19
C PHE A 36 -2.72 24.98 -37.13
N HIS A 37 -1.50 24.44 -37.17
CA HIS A 37 -0.44 24.85 -36.26
C HIS A 37 0.04 26.28 -36.52
N VAL A 38 0.19 26.69 -37.77
CA VAL A 38 0.55 28.07 -38.13
C VAL A 38 -0.50 29.06 -37.63
N ILE A 39 -1.79 28.80 -37.90
CA ILE A 39 -2.90 29.64 -37.43
C ILE A 39 -2.88 29.73 -35.90
N ARG A 40 -2.72 28.59 -35.21
CA ARG A 40 -2.64 28.54 -33.75
C ARG A 40 -1.51 29.40 -33.21
N SER A 41 -0.30 29.29 -33.77
CA SER A 41 0.86 30.05 -33.31
C SER A 41 0.72 31.55 -33.57
N VAL A 42 0.09 31.94 -34.69
CA VAL A 42 -0.25 33.35 -34.97
C VAL A 42 -1.28 33.87 -33.96
N MET A 43 -2.34 33.11 -33.70
CA MET A 43 -3.39 33.51 -32.74
C MET A 43 -2.88 33.66 -31.30
N ARG A 44 -1.85 32.89 -30.93
CA ARG A 44 -1.23 32.94 -29.59
C ARG A 44 -0.04 33.88 -29.51
N GLU A 45 0.31 34.55 -30.61
CA GLU A 45 1.47 35.44 -30.70
C GLU A 45 2.78 34.75 -30.27
N GLU A 46 2.91 33.45 -30.53
CA GLU A 46 4.05 32.62 -30.09
C GLU A 46 5.36 32.95 -30.82
N SER A 47 5.29 33.48 -32.05
CA SER A 47 6.46 33.85 -32.85
C SER A 47 6.17 35.04 -33.77
N ALA A 48 7.09 35.99 -33.82
CA ALA A 48 7.10 37.07 -34.81
C ALA A 48 7.66 36.62 -36.18
N VAL A 49 8.25 35.42 -36.23
CA VAL A 49 8.88 34.84 -37.43
C VAL A 49 8.03 33.68 -37.92
N LEU A 50 7.51 33.81 -39.14
CA LEU A 50 6.93 32.70 -39.88
C LEU A 50 8.06 31.99 -40.61
N LEU A 51 8.17 30.69 -40.36
CA LEU A 51 9.12 29.82 -41.06
C LEU A 51 8.69 29.73 -42.53
N ASP A 52 9.69 29.61 -43.41
CA ASP A 52 9.47 29.42 -44.84
C ASP A 52 8.79 28.07 -45.10
N ALA A 53 8.01 27.96 -46.18
CA ALA A 53 7.26 26.74 -46.52
C ALA A 53 8.18 25.53 -46.69
N ASP A 54 9.41 25.77 -47.15
CA ASP A 54 10.42 24.74 -47.39
C ASP A 54 11.20 24.32 -46.12
N PHE A 55 10.92 24.95 -44.96
CA PHE A 55 11.68 24.68 -43.74
C PHE A 55 11.59 23.21 -43.31
N THR A 56 10.38 22.65 -43.27
CA THR A 56 10.15 21.26 -42.85
C THR A 56 10.83 20.27 -43.80
N ALA A 57 10.80 20.54 -45.11
CA ALA A 57 11.47 19.70 -46.11
C ALA A 57 13.00 19.74 -45.98
N LYS A 58 13.57 20.92 -45.70
CA LYS A 58 15.02 21.06 -45.42
C LYS A 58 15.41 20.32 -44.15
N MET A 59 14.58 20.40 -43.11
CA MET A 59 14.80 19.69 -41.85
C MET A 59 14.75 18.17 -42.05
N GLU A 60 13.76 17.67 -42.78
CA GLU A 60 13.65 16.26 -43.14
C GLU A 60 14.91 15.77 -43.87
N ALA A 61 15.39 16.51 -44.87
CA ALA A 61 16.61 16.17 -45.60
C ALA A 61 17.86 16.15 -44.70
N LEU A 62 17.96 17.08 -43.75
CA LEU A 62 19.07 17.13 -42.78
C LEU A 62 19.02 15.95 -41.80
N ILE A 63 17.83 15.59 -41.31
CA ILE A 63 17.64 14.42 -40.43
C ILE A 63 17.97 13.13 -41.19
N ALA A 64 17.54 13.00 -42.44
CA ALA A 64 17.85 11.83 -43.27
C ALA A 64 19.35 11.70 -43.61
N ALA A 65 20.06 12.83 -43.67
CA ALA A 65 21.50 12.88 -43.90
C ALA A 65 22.33 12.67 -42.61
N GLU A 66 21.69 12.67 -41.44
CA GLU A 66 22.38 12.45 -40.17
C GLU A 66 22.77 10.96 -40.03
N GLU A 67 24.06 10.68 -40.13
CA GLU A 67 24.60 9.37 -39.75
C GLU A 67 24.57 9.26 -38.22
N LEU A 68 23.55 8.57 -37.68
CA LEU A 68 23.52 8.25 -36.25
C LEU A 68 24.73 7.37 -35.94
N PRO A 69 25.71 7.83 -35.13
CA PRO A 69 26.73 6.93 -34.62
C PRO A 69 25.99 5.81 -33.86
N PRO A 70 26.48 4.56 -33.84
CA PRO A 70 25.90 3.53 -33.02
C PRO A 70 25.97 4.00 -31.57
N VAL A 71 24.85 4.54 -31.08
CA VAL A 71 24.70 4.93 -29.68
C VAL A 71 24.70 3.61 -28.93
N ALA A 72 25.87 3.18 -28.48
CA ALA A 72 25.99 2.25 -27.38
C ALA A 72 25.28 2.94 -26.21
N ILE A 73 24.01 2.59 -25.99
CA ILE A 73 23.21 3.01 -24.84
C ILE A 73 23.98 2.54 -23.61
N THR A 74 24.88 3.37 -23.11
CA THR A 74 25.71 3.07 -21.93
C THR A 74 24.93 3.42 -20.67
N GLN A 75 23.85 4.19 -20.80
CA GLN A 75 22.96 4.54 -19.70
C GLN A 75 21.52 4.32 -20.15
N SER A 76 20.98 3.15 -19.82
CA SER A 76 19.54 2.95 -19.78
C SER A 76 18.95 3.93 -18.77
N GLN A 77 17.85 4.58 -19.14
CA GLN A 77 17.03 5.29 -18.17
C GLN A 77 16.51 4.25 -17.17
N PRO A 78 16.66 4.46 -15.85
CA PRO A 78 16.33 3.43 -14.88
C PRO A 78 14.83 3.12 -14.97
N LEU A 79 14.50 1.86 -15.25
CA LEU A 79 13.13 1.40 -15.25
C LEU A 79 12.56 1.57 -13.81
N PRO A 80 11.25 1.81 -13.61
CA PRO A 80 10.68 1.94 -12.26
C PRO A 80 11.01 0.75 -11.33
N GLN A 81 11.21 -0.44 -11.92
CA GLN A 81 11.61 -1.66 -11.21
C GLN A 81 13.07 -1.62 -10.71
N GLU A 82 14.00 -1.03 -11.47
CA GLU A 82 15.41 -0.92 -11.06
C GLU A 82 15.60 0.12 -9.94
N VAL A 83 14.71 1.10 -9.84
CA VAL A 83 14.73 2.11 -8.75
C VAL A 83 14.35 1.46 -7.41
N GLU A 84 13.45 0.48 -7.40
CA GLU A 84 13.03 -0.24 -6.20
C GLU A 84 14.18 -1.08 -5.62
N ASP A 85 14.99 -1.69 -6.49
CA ASP A 85 16.17 -2.48 -6.12
C ASP A 85 17.42 -1.64 -5.85
N SER A 86 17.32 -0.31 -5.96
CA SER A 86 18.46 0.57 -5.71
C SER A 86 18.90 0.50 -4.23
N PRO A 87 20.22 0.52 -3.95
CA PRO A 87 20.75 0.44 -2.58
C PRO A 87 20.34 1.65 -1.72
N PHE A 88 20.00 2.78 -2.33
CA PHE A 88 19.46 3.95 -1.65
C PHE A 88 18.01 3.70 -1.19
N MET A 89 17.15 3.18 -2.07
CA MET A 89 15.75 2.89 -1.75
C MET A 89 15.62 1.77 -0.70
N GLN A 90 16.50 0.77 -0.76
CA GLN A 90 16.57 -0.29 0.27
C GLN A 90 16.95 0.27 1.65
N LYS A 91 17.95 1.16 1.72
CA LYS A 91 18.33 1.82 2.99
C LYS A 91 17.21 2.69 3.54
N LEU A 92 16.53 3.43 2.68
CA LEU A 92 15.37 4.24 3.06
C LEU A 92 14.24 3.34 3.59
N LYS A 93 13.90 2.26 2.87
CA LYS A 93 12.90 1.29 3.29
C LYS A 93 13.23 0.70 4.66
N VAL A 94 14.46 0.24 4.89
CA VAL A 94 14.88 -0.31 6.20
C VAL A 94 14.78 0.72 7.33
N MET A 95 15.14 1.98 7.07
CA MET A 95 15.05 3.05 8.07
C MET A 95 13.60 3.39 8.46
N PHE A 96 12.67 3.34 7.50
CA PHE A 96 11.28 3.75 7.70
C PHE A 96 10.29 2.58 7.92
N MET A 97 10.67 1.34 7.65
CA MET A 97 9.88 0.14 7.90
C MET A 97 9.42 -0.03 9.36
N PRO A 98 10.24 0.24 10.39
CA PRO A 98 9.75 0.19 11.78
C PRO A 98 8.72 1.30 12.10
N LEU A 99 8.81 2.47 11.46
CA LEU A 99 7.83 3.55 11.62
C LEU A 99 6.47 3.20 11.02
N ALA A 100 6.46 2.44 9.91
CA ALA A 100 5.23 1.99 9.26
C ALA A 100 4.41 1.02 10.13
N GLN A 101 5.06 0.14 10.92
CA GLN A 101 4.34 -0.75 11.84
C GLN A 101 3.71 0.03 13.01
N ILE A 102 4.43 1.02 13.52
CA ILE A 102 3.94 1.90 14.59
C ILE A 102 2.77 2.75 14.07
N SER A 103 2.80 3.22 12.82
CA SER A 103 1.72 4.05 12.27
C SER A 103 0.39 3.28 12.13
N VAL A 104 0.43 2.01 11.72
CA VAL A 104 -0.78 1.17 11.65
C VAL A 104 -1.38 0.94 13.04
N ALA A 105 -0.56 0.57 14.03
CA ALA A 105 -1.06 0.41 15.40
C ALA A 105 -1.56 1.74 16.01
N ALA A 106 -0.84 2.84 15.79
CA ALA A 106 -1.19 4.17 16.30
C ALA A 106 -2.46 4.72 15.67
N SER A 107 -2.69 4.51 14.37
CA SER A 107 -3.92 4.91 13.67
C SER A 107 -5.14 4.14 14.19
N VAL A 108 -5.03 2.82 14.38
CA VAL A 108 -6.11 2.01 14.97
C VAL A 108 -6.40 2.45 16.42
N CYS A 109 -5.36 2.73 17.19
CA CYS A 109 -5.49 3.23 18.57
C CYS A 109 -6.15 4.63 18.61
N LEU A 110 -5.73 5.55 17.74
CA LEU A 110 -6.32 6.89 17.64
C LEU A 110 -7.79 6.81 17.23
N VAL A 111 -8.15 5.95 16.28
CA VAL A 111 -9.55 5.71 15.89
C VAL A 111 -10.35 5.12 17.04
N ALA A 112 -9.79 4.19 17.83
CA ALA A 112 -10.48 3.63 18.99
C ALA A 112 -10.68 4.67 20.11
N VAL A 113 -9.66 5.47 20.41
CA VAL A 113 -9.73 6.48 21.48
C VAL A 113 -10.61 7.68 21.10
N LEU A 114 -10.47 8.21 19.88
CA LEU A 114 -11.34 9.31 19.41
C LEU A 114 -12.75 8.81 19.07
N GLY A 115 -12.86 7.61 18.52
CA GLY A 115 -14.14 6.95 18.23
C GLY A 115 -14.96 6.71 19.48
N THR A 116 -14.36 6.21 20.57
CA THR A 116 -15.08 5.99 21.84
C THR A 116 -15.48 7.31 22.52
N GLN A 117 -14.65 8.36 22.46
CA GLN A 117 -15.07 9.68 22.93
C GLN A 117 -16.19 10.28 22.06
N SER A 118 -16.18 10.09 20.74
CA SER A 118 -17.26 10.57 19.86
C SER A 118 -18.59 9.87 20.14
N VAL A 119 -18.57 8.56 20.43
CA VAL A 119 -19.76 7.78 20.80
C VAL A 119 -20.25 8.15 22.21
N MET A 120 -19.33 8.45 23.13
CA MET A 120 -19.67 8.85 24.50
C MET A 120 -20.20 10.30 24.56
N VAL A 121 -19.61 11.24 23.83
CA VAL A 121 -20.11 12.64 23.72
C VAL A 121 -21.46 12.70 23.00
N ALA A 122 -21.68 11.87 21.98
CA ALA A 122 -23.00 11.74 21.34
C ALA A 122 -24.07 11.12 22.27
N LYS A 123 -23.67 10.37 23.31
CA LYS A 123 -24.57 9.77 24.32
C LYS A 123 -24.76 10.63 25.58
N ASN A 124 -23.89 11.61 25.84
CA ASN A 124 -23.96 12.49 27.02
C ASN A 124 -24.87 13.71 26.79
N SER A 125 -26.02 13.52 26.15
CA SER A 125 -27.15 14.45 26.26
C SER A 125 -28.15 14.02 27.35
N ASP A 126 -27.92 12.91 28.04
CA ASP A 126 -28.71 12.51 29.21
C ASP A 126 -27.83 12.07 30.39
N GLN A 127 -28.34 12.41 31.57
CA GLN A 127 -27.62 12.61 32.82
C GLN A 127 -27.01 11.35 33.48
N ASN A 128 -26.04 11.64 34.37
CA ASN A 128 -25.79 11.02 35.67
C ASN A 128 -25.03 9.69 35.76
N LEU A 129 -24.14 9.66 36.76
CA LEU A 129 -23.42 8.53 37.39
C LEU A 129 -22.13 8.03 36.72
N VAL A 130 -21.02 8.54 37.27
CA VAL A 130 -19.68 7.97 37.19
C VAL A 130 -19.70 6.58 37.86
N GLN A 131 -19.50 5.52 37.08
CA GLN A 131 -19.08 4.20 37.57
C GLN A 131 -17.83 3.75 36.80
N PRO A 132 -16.75 3.33 37.47
CA PRO A 132 -15.56 2.80 36.81
C PRO A 132 -15.86 1.42 36.23
N GLN A 133 -15.64 1.28 34.92
CA GLN A 133 -15.99 0.08 34.18
C GLN A 133 -14.89 -0.97 34.39
N VAL A 134 -15.24 -2.07 35.04
CA VAL A 134 -14.36 -3.21 35.28
C VAL A 134 -14.16 -4.02 34.00
N LEU A 135 -12.91 -4.42 33.73
CA LEU A 135 -12.53 -5.29 32.63
C LEU A 135 -13.26 -6.63 32.75
N GLN A 136 -14.26 -6.82 31.90
CA GLN A 136 -15.08 -8.03 31.84
C GLN A 136 -14.38 -9.04 30.92
N THR A 137 -13.49 -9.86 31.48
CA THR A 137 -12.82 -10.95 30.78
C THR A 137 -13.78 -12.15 30.65
N LEU A 138 -14.79 -12.04 29.79
CA LEU A 138 -15.43 -13.24 29.27
C LEU A 138 -14.42 -13.93 28.34
N PRO A 139 -14.08 -15.21 28.55
CA PRO A 139 -13.34 -15.95 27.56
C PRO A 139 -14.26 -16.14 26.35
N LEU A 140 -13.96 -15.44 25.26
CA LEU A 140 -14.52 -15.75 23.95
C LEU A 140 -14.05 -17.16 23.58
N ASN A 141 -14.97 -18.12 23.74
CA ASN A 141 -15.02 -19.45 23.14
C ASN A 141 -13.67 -20.08 22.77
N SER A 142 -13.18 -20.92 23.68
CA SER A 142 -12.32 -22.05 23.34
C SER A 142 -13.12 -23.05 22.49
N GLU A 143 -12.99 -23.00 21.16
CA GLU A 143 -13.26 -24.17 20.33
C GLU A 143 -12.19 -25.22 20.63
N VAL A 144 -12.45 -26.06 21.62
CA VAL A 144 -11.76 -27.33 21.82
C VAL A 144 -12.79 -28.42 21.56
N GLN A 145 -12.57 -29.16 20.48
CA GLN A 145 -13.38 -30.29 20.04
C GLN A 145 -13.28 -31.42 21.08
N GLU A 146 -14.36 -31.67 21.81
CA GLU A 146 -14.44 -32.75 22.80
C GLU A 146 -14.92 -34.05 22.13
N VAL A 147 -14.03 -35.04 22.00
CA VAL A 147 -14.37 -36.44 21.74
C VAL A 147 -14.29 -37.21 23.06
N SER A 148 -15.28 -37.01 23.92
CA SER A 148 -15.61 -37.97 24.97
C SER A 148 -17.07 -37.80 25.38
N TYR A 149 -17.91 -38.70 24.90
CA TYR A 149 -19.29 -38.84 25.36
C TYR A 149 -19.29 -39.06 26.87
N ASN A 150 -20.07 -38.25 27.59
CA ASN A 150 -20.41 -38.35 29.01
C ASN A 150 -19.59 -37.48 29.99
N ALA A 151 -19.71 -36.15 29.89
CA ALA A 151 -19.53 -35.25 31.02
C ALA A 151 -20.85 -34.47 31.25
N PRO A 152 -21.37 -34.39 32.50
CA PRO A 152 -22.67 -33.79 32.77
C PRO A 152 -22.68 -32.28 32.52
N VAL A 153 -23.86 -31.82 32.08
CA VAL A 153 -24.26 -30.44 31.81
C VAL A 153 -23.74 -29.46 32.87
N ASN A 154 -23.07 -28.42 32.38
CA ASN A 154 -22.70 -27.15 33.03
C ASN A 154 -23.31 -26.95 34.43
N ASP A 155 -22.58 -27.38 35.46
CA ASP A 155 -22.80 -26.87 36.80
C ASP A 155 -22.07 -25.53 36.89
N VAL A 156 -22.82 -24.46 37.18
CA VAL A 156 -22.27 -23.11 37.38
C VAL A 156 -21.11 -23.22 38.35
N ILE A 157 -19.90 -22.94 37.88
CA ILE A 157 -18.67 -23.02 38.69
C ILE A 157 -18.86 -22.07 39.87
N THR A 158 -19.28 -22.63 41.00
CA THR A 158 -19.44 -21.88 42.25
C THR A 158 -18.06 -21.37 42.65
N SER A 159 -17.97 -20.13 43.16
CA SER A 159 -16.71 -19.47 43.54
C SER A 159 -15.81 -20.37 44.41
N GLU A 160 -16.39 -21.18 45.29
CA GLU A 160 -15.66 -22.16 46.10
C GLU A 160 -14.98 -23.26 45.28
N GLN A 161 -15.58 -23.72 44.18
CA GLN A 161 -14.96 -24.70 43.28
C GLN A 161 -13.79 -24.09 42.50
N MET A 162 -13.89 -22.81 42.14
CA MET A 162 -12.81 -22.06 41.49
C MET A 162 -11.62 -21.89 42.43
N GLU A 163 -11.87 -21.58 43.70
CA GLU A 163 -10.82 -21.46 44.70
C GLU A 163 -10.15 -22.81 44.98
N LYS A 164 -10.93 -23.90 45.08
CA LYS A 164 -10.39 -25.26 45.19
C LYS A 164 -9.53 -25.65 43.98
N ARG A 165 -9.93 -25.27 42.76
CA ARG A 165 -9.13 -25.48 41.55
C ARG A 165 -7.84 -24.65 41.58
N SER A 166 -7.91 -23.38 41.96
CA SER A 166 -6.73 -22.51 42.11
C SER A 166 -5.73 -23.04 43.14
N ARG A 167 -6.23 -23.49 44.31
CA ARG A 167 -5.39 -24.11 45.35
C ARG A 167 -4.75 -25.41 44.85
N LYS A 168 -5.50 -26.24 44.12
CA LYS A 168 -4.97 -27.49 43.53
C LYS A 168 -3.87 -27.22 42.50
N ILE A 169 -4.06 -26.22 41.63
CA ILE A 169 -3.08 -25.84 40.61
C ILE A 169 -1.80 -25.30 41.27
N ASN A 170 -1.92 -24.46 42.29
CA ASN A 170 -0.75 -23.95 43.02
C ASN A 170 0.03 -25.09 43.71
N ALA A 171 -0.66 -26.06 44.30
CA ALA A 171 -0.01 -27.23 44.89
C ALA A 171 0.72 -28.09 43.84
N MET A 172 0.10 -28.29 42.67
CA MET A 172 0.72 -29.01 41.55
C MET A 172 1.96 -28.28 41.02
N LEU A 173 1.91 -26.95 40.90
CA LEU A 173 3.03 -26.14 40.43
C LEU A 173 4.22 -26.24 41.40
N GLN A 174 3.95 -26.20 42.70
CA GLN A 174 4.97 -26.32 43.73
C GLN A 174 5.62 -27.72 43.73
N ASP A 175 4.82 -28.77 43.54
CA ASP A 175 5.33 -30.15 43.43
C ASP A 175 6.17 -30.33 42.16
N TYR A 176 5.73 -29.76 41.04
CA TYR A 176 6.47 -29.80 39.78
C TYR A 176 7.86 -29.13 39.88
N GLU A 177 7.94 -27.94 40.49
CA GLU A 177 9.23 -27.28 40.73
C GLU A 177 10.13 -28.07 41.68
N GLY A 178 9.55 -28.79 42.66
CA GLY A 178 10.27 -29.71 43.54
C GLY A 178 10.87 -30.89 42.77
N GLN A 179 10.05 -31.58 41.98
CA GLN A 179 10.51 -32.70 41.14
C GLN A 179 11.59 -32.25 40.16
N ARG A 180 11.44 -31.07 39.55
CA ARG A 180 12.44 -30.51 38.63
C ARG A 180 13.80 -30.33 39.30
N ARG A 181 13.85 -29.90 40.56
CA ARG A 181 15.11 -29.76 41.31
C ARG A 181 15.72 -31.10 41.68
N ILE A 182 14.92 -32.07 42.13
CA ILE A 182 15.41 -33.42 42.44
C ILE A 182 15.92 -34.11 41.18
N HIS A 183 15.23 -33.96 40.05
CA HIS A 183 15.69 -34.49 38.76
C HIS A 183 16.92 -33.76 38.23
N ALA A 184 17.07 -32.46 38.50
CA ALA A 184 18.31 -31.74 38.18
C ALA A 184 19.49 -32.23 39.05
N ASP A 185 19.28 -32.44 40.35
CA ASP A 185 20.30 -32.96 41.27
C ASP A 185 20.64 -34.45 41.02
N SER A 186 19.67 -35.27 40.59
CA SER A 186 19.93 -36.68 40.24
C SER A 186 20.77 -36.80 38.96
N LEU A 187 20.58 -35.89 37.99
CA LEU A 187 21.43 -35.79 36.81
C LEU A 187 22.85 -35.28 37.15
N LEU A 188 22.99 -34.38 38.13
CA LEU A 188 24.28 -33.88 38.60
C LEU A 188 25.05 -34.88 39.48
N SER A 189 24.38 -35.83 40.14
CA SER A 189 25.00 -36.85 41.00
C SER A 189 25.27 -38.19 40.30
N ALA A 190 24.73 -38.40 39.09
CA ALA A 190 25.02 -39.57 38.26
C ALA A 190 26.31 -39.46 37.43
N ASP A 191 26.99 -38.31 37.46
CA ASP A 191 28.21 -38.01 36.69
C ASP A 191 29.48 -37.98 37.58
N LYS A 192 29.51 -38.79 38.65
CA LYS A 192 30.66 -38.92 39.55
C LYS A 192 30.97 -40.36 39.94
#